data_AF-A0A5V9TR25-F1
#
_entry.id   AF-A0A5V9TR25-F1
#
_cell.length_a   1.000
_cell.length_b   1.000
_cell.length_c   1.000
_cell.angle_alpha   90.00
_cell.angle_beta   90.00
_cell.angle_gamma   90.00
#
_symmetry.space_group_name_H-M   'P 1'
#
loop_
_entity.id
_entity.type
_entity.pdbx_description
1 polymer ?
#
loop_
_entity_poly.entity_id
_entity_poly.type
_entity_poly.pdbx_seq_one_letter_code
_entity_poly.pdbx_strand_id
1 'polypeptide(L)'
;MMEFKKNYFWHVSVIIIGLAIGLVHHIYIYPNFFHADSAAYQVLASAIRDEGVLLPHDFFYGNQLIMLKISPFIALANYIGFSGYKAYAIGGAIAICVWFYICNLIISKYCGNKYFSLLLSTCLFIPLGMDDIDFLLGQESHLSNVVLSIMICLPVIIYIQESKKSFLCISALAVILMTAEQPIRTL
;
A
#
# COMPACT_ATOMS: atom_id res chain seq x y z
N MET A 1 13.72 12.54 26.55
CA MET A 1 13.01 11.23 26.69
C MET A 1 11.51 11.33 26.44
N MET A 2 10.82 12.39 26.89
CA MET A 2 9.37 12.59 26.66
C MET A 2 9.00 12.88 25.19
N GLU A 3 9.81 13.64 24.44
CA GLU A 3 9.57 13.88 23.00
C GLU A 3 9.78 12.62 22.15
N PHE A 4 10.80 11.81 22.47
CA PHE A 4 11.06 10.54 21.80
C PHE A 4 9.88 9.55 21.99
N LYS A 5 9.35 9.44 23.22
CA LYS A 5 8.15 8.63 23.51
C LYS A 5 6.90 9.15 22.79
N LYS A 6 6.72 10.48 22.70
CA LYS A 6 5.60 11.09 21.98
C LYS A 6 5.64 10.81 20.47
N ASN A 7 6.81 10.82 19.86
CA ASN A 7 6.95 10.44 18.44
C ASN A 7 6.70 8.96 18.22
N TYR A 8 7.23 8.08 19.09
CA TYR A 8 6.97 6.63 18.98
C TYR A 8 5.47 6.31 19.09
N PHE A 9 4.79 6.83 20.12
CA PHE A 9 3.36 6.62 20.30
C PHE A 9 2.56 7.08 19.07
N TRP A 10 2.95 8.21 18.48
CA TRP A 10 2.31 8.72 17.27
C TRP A 10 2.42 7.76 16.08
N HIS A 11 3.63 7.27 15.77
CA HIS A 11 3.81 6.32 14.67
C HIS A 11 3.04 5.02 14.91
N VAL A 12 3.03 4.51 16.15
CA VAL A 12 2.25 3.33 16.53
C VAL A 12 0.75 3.58 16.34
N SER A 13 0.22 4.74 16.73
CA SER A 13 -1.19 5.08 16.50
C SER A 13 -1.56 5.10 15.02
N VAL A 14 -0.70 5.70 14.17
CA VAL A 14 -0.91 5.72 12.71
C VAL A 14 -0.95 4.30 12.14
N ILE A 15 -0.03 3.43 12.57
CA ILE A 15 0.02 2.02 12.17
C ILE A 15 -1.26 1.28 12.60
N ILE A 16 -1.70 1.46 13.85
CA ILE A 16 -2.92 0.82 14.36
C ILE A 16 -4.15 1.27 13.55
N ILE A 17 -4.25 2.56 13.21
CA ILE A 17 -5.36 3.07 12.41
C ILE A 17 -5.34 2.48 10.99
N GLY A 18 -4.18 2.49 10.32
CA GLY A 18 -4.05 1.89 8.98
C GLY A 18 -4.40 0.41 8.97
N LEU A 19 -3.93 -0.34 9.96
CA LEU A 19 -4.29 -1.75 10.14
C LEU A 19 -5.79 -1.93 10.40
N ALA A 20 -6.40 -1.08 11.24
CA ALA A 20 -7.82 -1.14 11.54
C ALA A 20 -8.67 -0.87 10.29
N ILE A 21 -8.31 0.12 9.47
CA ILE A 21 -8.97 0.39 8.17
C ILE A 21 -8.90 -0.86 7.29
N GLY A 22 -7.70 -1.41 7.11
CA GLY A 22 -7.50 -2.59 6.28
C GLY A 22 -8.25 -3.82 6.77
N LEU A 23 -8.21 -4.12 8.08
CA LEU A 23 -8.94 -5.23 8.68
C LEU A 23 -10.46 -5.05 8.58
N VAL A 24 -10.98 -3.85 8.86
CA VAL A 24 -12.42 -3.58 8.76
C VAL A 24 -12.88 -3.79 7.31
N HIS A 25 -12.14 -3.24 6.36
CA HIS A 25 -12.45 -3.39 4.94
C HIS A 25 -12.43 -4.85 4.50
N HIS A 26 -11.30 -5.54 4.70
CA HIS A 26 -11.12 -6.91 4.22
C HIS A 26 -11.93 -7.97 4.98
N ILE A 27 -12.32 -7.73 6.23
CA ILE A 27 -13.11 -8.72 6.99
C ILE A 27 -14.60 -8.53 6.81
N TYR A 28 -15.08 -7.27 6.74
CA TYR A 28 -16.52 -6.98 6.79
C TYR A 28 -17.10 -6.46 5.47
N ILE A 29 -16.29 -5.81 4.63
CA ILE A 29 -16.78 -5.16 3.40
C ILE A 29 -16.43 -6.01 2.17
N TYR A 30 -15.14 -6.25 1.96
CA TYR A 30 -14.61 -6.89 0.77
C TYR A 30 -15.07 -8.34 0.49
N PRO A 31 -15.49 -9.17 1.47
CA PRO A 31 -16.01 -10.51 1.16
C PRO A 31 -17.22 -10.48 0.22
N ASN A 32 -17.98 -9.38 0.21
CA ASN A 32 -19.16 -9.22 -0.64
C ASN A 32 -18.82 -8.85 -2.09
N PHE A 33 -17.57 -8.47 -2.36
CA PHE A 33 -17.07 -8.02 -3.66
C PHE A 33 -15.96 -8.92 -4.19
N PHE A 34 -15.50 -9.91 -3.41
CA PHE A 34 -14.39 -10.77 -3.79
C PHE A 34 -14.71 -11.59 -5.05
N HIS A 35 -13.87 -11.49 -6.07
CA HIS A 35 -14.09 -12.15 -7.36
C HIS A 35 -12.79 -12.69 -7.99
N ALA A 36 -12.88 -13.17 -9.23
CA ALA A 36 -11.82 -13.94 -9.89
C ALA A 36 -10.49 -13.18 -10.01
N ASP A 37 -10.50 -11.89 -10.36
CA ASP A 37 -9.28 -11.07 -10.42
C ASP A 37 -8.56 -10.97 -9.07
N SER A 38 -9.31 -10.92 -7.97
CA SER A 38 -8.77 -10.96 -6.60
C SER A 38 -8.10 -12.31 -6.29
N ALA A 39 -8.61 -13.40 -6.86
CA ALA A 39 -8.03 -14.73 -6.72
C ALA A 39 -6.67 -14.86 -7.44
N ALA A 40 -6.43 -14.12 -8.52
CA ALA A 40 -5.13 -14.11 -9.20
C ALA A 40 -4.00 -13.68 -8.25
N TYR A 41 -4.25 -12.72 -7.35
CA TYR A 41 -3.29 -12.33 -6.32
C TYR A 41 -3.01 -13.43 -5.29
N GLN A 42 -3.99 -14.30 -4.99
CA GLN A 42 -3.79 -15.46 -4.12
C GLN A 42 -2.93 -16.54 -4.78
N VAL A 43 -3.13 -16.79 -6.08
CA VAL A 43 -2.31 -17.75 -6.84
C VAL A 43 -0.87 -17.26 -6.89
N LEU A 44 -0.67 -15.97 -7.22
CA LEU A 44 0.65 -15.36 -7.24
C LEU A 44 1.33 -15.39 -5.86
N ALA A 45 0.58 -15.10 -4.79
CA ALA A 45 1.10 -15.22 -3.42
C ALA A 45 1.51 -16.64 -3.04
N SER A 46 0.80 -17.65 -3.56
CA SER A 46 1.15 -19.06 -3.36
C SER A 46 2.44 -19.40 -4.10
N ALA A 47 2.61 -18.94 -5.33
CA ALA A 47 3.85 -19.13 -6.09
C ALA A 47 5.06 -18.43 -5.43
N ILE A 48 4.89 -17.19 -4.93
CA ILE A 48 5.92 -16.49 -4.14
C ILE A 48 6.34 -17.33 -2.93
N ARG A 49 5.35 -17.91 -2.21
CA ARG A 49 5.61 -18.73 -1.03
C ARG A 49 6.33 -20.03 -1.38
N ASP A 50 5.89 -20.70 -2.44
CA ASP A 50 6.37 -22.03 -2.79
C ASP A 50 7.78 -21.97 -3.43
N GLU A 51 8.07 -20.96 -4.24
CA GLU A 51 9.40 -20.75 -4.85
C GLU A 51 10.37 -19.97 -3.93
N GLY A 52 9.88 -19.30 -2.89
CA GLY A 52 10.70 -18.50 -1.98
C GLY A 52 11.31 -17.25 -2.62
N VAL A 53 10.81 -16.82 -3.79
CA VAL A 53 11.26 -15.64 -4.53
C VAL A 53 10.10 -14.67 -4.75
N LEU A 54 10.38 -13.37 -4.74
CA LEU A 54 9.35 -12.33 -4.96
C LEU A 54 8.85 -12.26 -6.40
N LEU A 55 9.59 -12.83 -7.34
CA LEU A 55 9.27 -12.89 -8.77
C LEU A 55 9.29 -14.36 -9.20
N PRO A 56 8.18 -15.10 -8.94
CA PRO A 56 8.09 -16.51 -9.31
C PRO A 56 8.12 -16.69 -10.82
N HIS A 57 8.76 -17.77 -11.28
CA HIS A 57 9.09 -17.96 -12.69
C HIS A 57 7.84 -18.05 -13.58
N ASP A 58 6.77 -18.66 -13.08
CA ASP A 58 5.52 -18.81 -13.84
C ASP A 58 4.73 -17.50 -13.99
N PHE A 59 5.17 -16.43 -13.32
CA PHE A 59 4.60 -15.09 -13.38
C PHE A 59 5.51 -14.06 -14.07
N PHE A 60 6.50 -14.50 -14.85
CA PHE A 60 7.27 -13.64 -15.79
C PHE A 60 6.42 -13.00 -16.92
N TYR A 61 5.09 -12.97 -16.78
CA TYR A 61 4.19 -12.20 -17.63
C TYR A 61 4.37 -10.69 -17.38
N GLY A 62 5.36 -10.12 -18.08
CA GLY A 62 5.45 -8.70 -18.38
C GLY A 62 5.67 -7.78 -17.19
N ASN A 63 6.93 -7.59 -16.78
CA ASN A 63 7.48 -6.41 -16.09
C ASN A 63 6.64 -5.71 -14.99
N GLN A 64 5.67 -6.36 -14.37
CA GLN A 64 4.99 -5.80 -13.20
C GLN A 64 5.84 -6.13 -11.98
N LEU A 65 6.31 -5.10 -11.28
CA LEU A 65 6.81 -5.28 -9.92
C LEU A 65 5.65 -5.72 -9.03
N ILE A 66 5.49 -7.04 -8.89
CA ILE A 66 4.57 -7.72 -7.98
C ILE A 66 4.70 -7.19 -6.53
N MET A 67 5.88 -6.64 -6.20
CA MET A 67 6.20 -6.02 -4.91
C MET A 67 5.22 -4.93 -4.45
N LEU A 68 4.60 -4.18 -5.36
CA LEU A 68 3.77 -3.03 -4.99
C LEU A 68 2.29 -3.39 -4.81
N LYS A 69 1.91 -4.62 -5.16
CA LYS A 69 0.56 -5.15 -5.01
C LYS A 69 0.42 -5.93 -3.70
N ILE A 70 -0.79 -6.41 -3.45
CA ILE A 70 -1.15 -7.15 -2.23
C ILE A 70 -0.43 -8.52 -2.10
N SER A 71 -0.02 -9.17 -3.19
CA SER A 71 0.49 -10.56 -3.21
C SER A 71 1.67 -10.88 -2.28
N PRO A 72 2.74 -10.06 -2.18
CA PRO A 72 3.85 -10.33 -1.26
C PRO A 72 3.39 -10.35 0.20
N PHE A 73 2.40 -9.52 0.55
CA PHE A 73 1.83 -9.47 1.89
C PHE A 73 0.92 -10.66 2.19
N ILE A 74 0.19 -11.14 1.18
CA ILE A 74 -0.56 -12.39 1.27
C ILE A 74 0.40 -13.57 1.45
N ALA A 75 1.51 -13.60 0.70
CA ALA A 75 2.54 -14.64 0.84
C ALA A 75 3.12 -14.64 2.26
N LEU A 76 3.41 -13.46 2.82
CA LEU A 76 3.83 -13.31 4.21
C LEU A 76 2.78 -13.86 5.20
N ALA A 77 1.50 -13.53 5.00
CA ALA A 77 0.42 -14.07 5.83
C ALA A 77 0.33 -15.61 5.72
N ASN A 78 0.51 -16.17 4.53
CA ASN A 78 0.57 -17.61 4.32
C ASN A 78 1.75 -18.26 5.05
N TYR A 79 2.94 -17.65 5.05
CA TYR A 79 4.10 -18.14 5.81
C TYR A 79 3.87 -18.17 7.32
N ILE A 80 3.06 -17.25 7.84
CA ILE A 80 2.70 -17.18 9.26
C ILE A 80 1.60 -18.20 9.62
N GLY A 81 1.00 -18.88 8.63
CA GLY A 81 0.04 -19.96 8.82
C GLY A 81 -1.41 -19.60 8.53
N PHE A 82 -1.69 -18.41 7.99
CA PHE A 82 -3.02 -18.11 7.45
C PHE A 82 -3.23 -18.81 6.10
N SER A 83 -4.49 -19.01 5.70
CA SER A 83 -4.82 -19.64 4.41
C SER A 83 -6.10 -19.09 3.80
N GLY A 84 -6.23 -19.25 2.48
CA GLY A 84 -7.38 -18.80 1.69
C GLY A 84 -7.68 -17.31 1.89
N TYR A 85 -8.97 -16.98 2.05
CA TYR A 85 -9.40 -15.60 2.25
C TYR A 85 -8.83 -14.94 3.51
N LYS A 86 -8.52 -15.71 4.57
CA LYS A 86 -7.92 -15.14 5.77
C LYS A 86 -6.52 -14.60 5.49
N ALA A 87 -5.72 -15.32 4.71
CA ALA A 87 -4.40 -14.84 4.30
C ALA A 87 -4.53 -13.59 3.41
N TYR A 88 -5.53 -13.56 2.54
CA TYR A 88 -5.84 -12.37 1.74
C TYR A 88 -6.16 -11.16 2.62
N ALA A 89 -7.08 -11.32 3.56
CA ALA A 89 -7.53 -10.23 4.43
C ALA A 89 -6.41 -9.69 5.34
N ILE A 90 -5.60 -10.59 5.91
CA ILE A 90 -4.45 -10.20 6.75
C ILE A 90 -3.36 -9.56 5.89
N GLY A 91 -3.03 -10.14 4.73
CA GLY A 91 -2.05 -9.59 3.80
C GLY A 91 -2.44 -8.19 3.32
N GLY A 92 -3.68 -8.01 2.89
CA GLY A 92 -4.22 -6.72 2.48
C GLY A 92 -4.25 -5.69 3.60
N ALA A 93 -4.64 -6.09 4.81
CA ALA A 93 -4.59 -5.19 5.94
C ALA A 93 -3.15 -4.69 6.24
N ILE A 94 -2.15 -5.55 6.08
CA ILE A 94 -0.74 -5.16 6.23
C ILE A 94 -0.31 -4.23 5.08
N ALA A 95 -0.68 -4.55 3.85
CA ALA A 95 -0.37 -3.74 2.67
C ALA A 95 -0.97 -2.32 2.77
N ILE A 96 -2.27 -2.22 3.09
CA ILE A 96 -2.96 -0.96 3.40
C ILE A 96 -2.25 -0.21 4.52
N CYS A 97 -1.86 -0.89 5.60
CA CYS A 97 -1.16 -0.26 6.71
C CYS A 97 0.18 0.37 6.28
N VAL A 98 0.96 -0.32 5.44
CA VAL A 98 2.23 0.20 4.89
C VAL A 98 1.97 1.44 4.04
N TRP A 99 1.04 1.36 3.10
CA TRP A 99 0.70 2.47 2.21
C TRP A 99 0.13 3.67 2.96
N PHE A 100 -0.73 3.43 3.94
CA PHE A 100 -1.30 4.45 4.82
C PHE A 100 -0.21 5.17 5.61
N TYR A 101 0.74 4.42 6.18
CA TYR A 101 1.83 4.98 6.96
C TYR A 101 2.75 5.87 6.08
N ILE A 102 3.14 5.38 4.90
CA ILE A 102 3.94 6.15 3.93
C ILE A 102 3.21 7.43 3.50
N CYS A 103 1.92 7.32 3.19
CA CYS A 103 1.08 8.46 2.80
C CYS A 103 1.05 9.53 3.92
N ASN A 104 0.77 9.12 5.16
CA ASN A 104 0.70 10.04 6.29
C ASN A 104 2.04 10.70 6.61
N LEU A 105 3.17 10.01 6.43
CA LEU A 105 4.49 10.61 6.61
C LEU A 105 4.74 11.78 5.65
N ILE A 106 4.42 11.62 4.37
CA ILE A 106 4.64 12.66 3.36
C ILE A 106 3.66 13.82 3.56
N ILE A 107 2.38 13.53 3.80
CA ILE A 107 1.38 14.57 4.06
C ILE A 107 1.72 15.33 5.35
N SER A 108 2.15 14.64 6.43
CA SER A 108 2.57 15.29 7.66
C SER A 108 3.76 16.21 7.45
N LYS A 109 4.68 15.84 6.55
CA LYS A 109 5.84 16.67 6.24
C LYS A 109 5.46 17.92 5.45
N TYR A 110 4.48 17.81 4.54
CA TYR A 110 3.96 18.95 3.77
C TYR A 110 3.11 19.89 4.63
N CYS A 111 2.13 19.38 5.37
CA CYS A 111 1.18 20.21 6.12
C CYS A 111 1.77 20.80 7.41
N GLY A 112 2.86 20.24 7.95
CA GLY A 112 3.44 20.65 9.23
C GLY A 112 2.59 20.32 10.48
N ASN A 113 1.35 19.84 10.29
CA ASN A 113 0.44 19.44 11.37
C ASN A 113 0.08 17.95 11.23
N LYS A 114 0.54 17.16 12.20
CA LYS A 114 0.34 15.71 12.24
C LYS A 114 -1.12 15.27 12.38
N TYR A 115 -1.96 16.02 13.10
CA TYR A 115 -3.36 15.64 13.27
C TYR A 115 -4.16 15.88 11.99
N PHE A 116 -3.86 17.00 11.32
CA PHE A 116 -4.47 17.31 10.03
C PHE A 116 -4.01 16.32 8.95
N SER A 117 -2.73 15.93 8.95
CA SER A 117 -2.27 14.89 8.03
C SER A 117 -2.94 13.55 8.26
N LEU A 118 -3.11 13.14 9.52
CA LEU A 118 -3.79 11.90 9.84
C LEU A 118 -5.24 11.92 9.36
N LEU A 119 -5.94 13.05 9.54
CA LEU A 119 -7.29 13.23 9.01
C LEU A 119 -7.30 13.08 7.48
N LEU A 120 -6.43 13.78 6.76
CA LEU A 120 -6.35 13.72 5.30
C LEU A 120 -6.02 12.30 4.79
N SER A 121 -5.03 11.64 5.39
CA SER A 121 -4.69 10.26 5.05
C SER A 121 -5.85 9.30 5.34
N THR A 122 -6.56 9.50 6.45
CA THR A 122 -7.75 8.69 6.77
C THR A 122 -8.85 8.90 5.74
N CYS A 123 -9.14 10.14 5.35
CA CYS A 123 -10.11 10.45 4.30
C CYS A 123 -9.74 9.80 2.95
N LEU A 124 -8.46 9.75 2.59
CA LEU A 124 -7.99 9.13 1.35
C LEU A 124 -8.18 7.61 1.33
N PHE A 125 -8.15 6.98 2.51
CA PHE A 125 -8.27 5.52 2.69
C PHE A 125 -9.69 5.10 3.12
N ILE A 126 -10.69 5.97 2.96
CA ILE A 126 -12.10 5.61 3.09
C ILE A 126 -12.66 5.50 1.67
N PRO A 127 -13.14 4.32 1.25
CA PRO A 127 -13.68 4.15 -0.10
C PRO A 127 -15.02 4.86 -0.18
N LEU A 128 -15.21 5.71 -1.20
CA LEU A 128 -16.45 6.48 -1.39
C LEU A 128 -17.34 5.88 -2.49
N GLY A 129 -16.75 5.16 -3.44
CA GLY A 129 -17.44 4.45 -4.51
C GLY A 129 -17.21 2.94 -4.50
N MET A 130 -18.01 2.22 -5.30
CA MET A 130 -17.83 0.77 -5.50
C MET A 130 -16.45 0.42 -6.07
N ASP A 131 -15.95 1.24 -7.00
CA ASP A 131 -14.62 1.05 -7.59
C ASP A 131 -13.50 1.26 -6.55
N ASP A 132 -13.69 2.15 -5.58
CA ASP A 132 -12.73 2.32 -4.49
C ASP A 132 -12.77 1.12 -3.52
N ILE A 133 -13.96 0.59 -3.25
CA ILE A 133 -14.13 -0.60 -2.41
C ILE A 133 -13.35 -1.78 -3.02
N ASP A 134 -13.45 -1.96 -4.33
CA ASP A 134 -12.80 -3.07 -5.01
C ASP A 134 -11.34 -2.78 -5.37
N PHE A 135 -11.05 -1.76 -6.18
CA PHE A 135 -9.71 -1.56 -6.73
C PHE A 135 -8.76 -0.79 -5.82
N LEU A 136 -9.26 0.10 -4.95
CA LEU A 136 -8.42 0.87 -4.04
C LEU A 136 -8.08 0.04 -2.79
N LEU A 137 -9.05 -0.48 -2.07
CA LEU A 137 -8.79 -1.19 -0.80
C LEU A 137 -8.94 -2.72 -0.88
N GLY A 138 -9.67 -3.24 -1.86
CA GLY A 138 -9.88 -4.68 -2.03
C GLY A 138 -8.69 -5.36 -2.70
N GLN A 139 -8.59 -5.22 -4.02
CA GLN A 139 -7.49 -5.72 -4.84
C GLN A 139 -6.19 -4.96 -4.63
N GLU A 140 -6.29 -3.70 -4.17
CA GLU A 140 -5.17 -2.77 -4.02
C GLU A 140 -4.38 -2.56 -5.33
N SER A 141 -5.05 -2.70 -6.48
CA SER A 141 -4.47 -2.51 -7.81
C SER A 141 -4.18 -1.04 -8.12
N HIS A 142 -4.87 -0.12 -7.45
CA HIS A 142 -4.69 1.33 -7.61
C HIS A 142 -4.12 2.03 -6.38
N LEU A 143 -4.07 1.35 -5.22
CA LEU A 143 -3.64 1.97 -3.96
C LEU A 143 -2.21 2.50 -4.02
N SER A 144 -1.28 1.64 -4.45
CA SER A 144 0.14 1.97 -4.62
C SER A 144 0.29 3.16 -5.56
N ASN A 145 -0.45 3.20 -6.67
CA ASN A 145 -0.42 4.27 -7.66
C ASN A 145 -0.91 5.61 -7.11
N VAL A 146 -1.97 5.62 -6.30
CA VAL A 146 -2.45 6.84 -5.61
C VAL A 146 -1.40 7.35 -4.64
N VAL A 147 -0.85 6.48 -3.79
CA VAL A 147 0.17 6.90 -2.82
C VAL A 147 1.44 7.35 -3.52
N LEU A 148 1.94 6.62 -4.52
CA LEU A 148 3.12 7.00 -5.31
C LEU A 148 2.92 8.33 -6.03
N SER A 149 1.73 8.62 -6.56
CA SER A 149 1.41 9.93 -7.14
C SER A 149 1.55 11.06 -6.12
N ILE A 150 1.11 10.84 -4.88
CA ILE A 150 1.34 11.78 -3.77
C ILE A 150 2.83 11.89 -3.44
N MET A 151 3.58 10.77 -3.46
CA MET A 151 5.04 10.75 -3.28
C MET A 151 5.82 11.45 -4.40
N ILE A 152 5.22 11.61 -5.58
CA ILE A 152 5.82 12.37 -6.68
C ILE A 152 5.55 13.85 -6.43
N CYS A 153 4.28 14.24 -6.26
CA CYS A 153 3.87 15.65 -6.23
C CYS A 153 4.32 16.38 -4.96
N LEU A 154 4.03 15.85 -3.77
CA LEU A 154 4.28 16.59 -2.52
C LEU A 154 5.78 16.80 -2.25
N PRO A 155 6.67 15.80 -2.41
CA PRO A 155 8.10 16.03 -2.22
C PRO A 155 8.69 17.02 -3.23
N VAL A 156 8.20 17.09 -4.48
CA VAL A 156 8.62 18.16 -5.42
C VAL A 156 8.24 19.54 -4.87
N ILE A 157 7.03 19.70 -4.34
CA ILE A 157 6.61 20.98 -3.74
C ILE A 157 7.47 21.32 -2.51
N ILE A 158 7.71 20.34 -1.62
CA ILE A 158 8.58 20.52 -0.45
C ILE A 158 10.00 20.87 -0.89
N TYR A 159 10.51 20.28 -1.98
CA TYR A 159 11.82 20.62 -2.54
C TYR A 159 11.87 22.07 -2.99
N ILE A 160 10.84 22.58 -3.69
CA ILE A 160 10.77 23.98 -4.11
C ILE A 160 10.80 24.92 -2.89
N GLN A 161 10.16 24.53 -1.78
CA GLN A 161 10.10 25.32 -0.55
C GLN A 161 11.38 25.26 0.31
N GLU A 162 11.97 24.07 0.48
CA GLU A 162 13.09 23.82 1.40
C GLU A 162 14.46 23.66 0.71
N SER A 163 14.50 23.56 -0.63
CA SER A 163 15.70 23.29 -1.44
C SER A 163 16.49 22.02 -1.07
N LYS A 164 15.85 21.06 -0.39
CA LYS A 164 16.49 19.80 0.04
C LYS A 164 16.39 18.71 -1.03
N LYS A 165 17.53 18.36 -1.64
CA LYS A 165 17.63 17.36 -2.72
C LYS A 165 17.08 15.97 -2.36
N SER A 166 17.04 15.61 -1.07
CA SER A 166 16.47 14.34 -0.61
C SER A 166 15.03 14.14 -1.07
N PHE A 167 14.23 15.22 -1.14
CA PHE A 167 12.84 15.12 -1.60
C PHE A 167 12.74 14.84 -3.10
N LEU A 168 13.69 15.34 -3.90
CA LEU A 168 13.76 15.02 -5.32
C LEU A 168 14.14 13.55 -5.53
N CYS A 169 15.02 12.99 -4.69
CA CYS A 169 15.30 11.55 -4.70
C CYS A 169 14.06 10.71 -4.37
N ILE A 170 13.24 11.13 -3.41
CA ILE A 170 11.98 10.43 -3.08
C ILE A 170 11.03 10.45 -4.27
N SER A 171 10.82 11.60 -4.92
CA SER A 171 9.98 11.69 -6.12
C SER A 171 10.53 10.84 -7.26
N ALA A 172 11.84 10.87 -7.51
CA ALA A 172 12.47 10.06 -8.55
C ALA A 172 12.29 8.55 -8.29
N LEU A 173 12.46 8.11 -7.04
CA LEU A 173 12.20 6.73 -6.65
C LEU A 173 10.73 6.35 -6.87
N ALA A 174 9.80 7.22 -6.49
CA ALA A 174 8.37 6.98 -6.70
C ALA A 174 8.00 6.87 -8.18
N VAL A 175 8.60 7.70 -9.06
CA VAL A 175 8.45 7.57 -10.51
C VAL A 175 8.97 6.21 -11.00
N ILE A 176 10.17 5.81 -10.59
CA ILE A 176 10.76 4.52 -11.01
C ILE A 176 9.83 3.37 -10.61
N LEU A 177 9.40 3.34 -9.34
CA LEU A 177 8.50 2.33 -8.81
C LEU A 177 7.16 2.29 -9.57
N MET A 178 6.56 3.45 -9.85
CA MET A 178 5.30 3.54 -10.59
C MET A 178 5.45 3.12 -12.07
N THR A 179 6.57 3.45 -12.72
CA THR A 179 6.82 3.03 -14.11
C THR A 179 7.09 1.54 -14.25
N ALA A 180 7.68 0.92 -13.22
CA ALA A 180 7.89 -0.51 -13.16
C ALA A 180 6.60 -1.31 -12.84
N GLU A 181 5.46 -0.64 -12.70
CA GLU A 181 4.12 -1.25 -12.53
C GLU A 181 3.30 -1.28 -13.84
N GLN A 182 3.85 -0.85 -14.99
CA GLN A 182 3.07 -0.68 -16.22
C GLN A 182 2.28 -1.96 -16.62
N PRO A 183 1.02 -1.79 -17.10
CA PRO A 183 0.15 -2.90 -17.44
C PRO A 183 0.73 -3.75 -18.57
N ILE A 184 0.41 -5.05 -18.55
CA ILE A 184 0.71 -6.00 -19.63
C ILE A 184 0.05 -5.46 -20.89
N ARG A 185 0.84 -4.84 -21.78
CA ARG A 185 0.45 -4.76 -23.19
C ARG A 185 0.82 -6.10 -23.79
N THR A 186 -0.18 -6.90 -24.08
CA THR A 186 -0.07 -7.99 -25.05
C THR A 186 0.52 -7.38 -26.33
N LEU A 187 1.75 -7.76 -26.66
CA LEU A 187 2.23 -7.76 -28.05
C LEU A 187 1.75 -9.06 -28.70
#